data_AF-A0A2V9LP91-F1
#
_entry.id   AF-A0A2V9LP91-F1
#
_cell.length_a   1.000
_cell.length_b   1.000
_cell.length_c   1.000
_cell.angle_alpha   90.00
_cell.angle_beta   90.00
_cell.angle_gamma   90.00
#
_symmetry.space_group_name_H-M   'P 1'
#
loop_
_entity.id
_entity.type
_entity.pdbx_description
1 polymer ?
#
loop_
_entity_poly.entity_id
_entity_poly.type
_entity_poly.pdbx_seq_one_letter_code
_entity_poly.pdbx_strand_id
1 'polypeptide(L)'
;ILSDRERNRPMSAFVDCIDDPTIPALRAVFNPPDLGEHLRQALPSQTEGLKEIKVRLLRHHVGKRCVVEITLATMEGVRCLIGKAYAKDRSDVYRLMEEISRAGFDPCEGFSIPRPTAYLQALQLLLQEKVEGRPATESFLSNNECERMAAAERCARWLAKFHALAHRAGASTDLGSHLLSIEGWHRRLASMGEPFAHKARELFRRLEGAASGLQPTEMCTIHGDYSHHQVIFAQGRTVTCDWDSYRLADSSRDVARFIVSLQRLALSSLGSIRALDSAA
;
A
#
# COMPACT_ATOMS: atom_id res chain seq x y z
N ILE A 1 -8.32 3.67 -24.42
CA ILE A 1 -7.12 3.01 -23.87
C ILE A 1 -6.05 4.07 -23.79
N LEU A 2 -6.01 4.81 -22.68
CA LEU A 2 -5.04 5.88 -22.46
C LEU A 2 -3.73 5.26 -21.98
N SER A 3 -2.62 5.67 -22.57
CA SER A 3 -1.31 5.05 -22.41
C SER A 3 -0.75 5.21 -21.00
N ASP A 4 0.04 4.24 -20.55
CA ASP A 4 0.73 4.24 -19.25
C ASP A 4 1.66 5.45 -19.00
N ARG A 5 1.98 6.22 -20.05
CA ARG A 5 2.77 7.45 -19.97
C ARG A 5 2.04 8.66 -19.38
N GLU A 6 0.71 8.63 -19.27
CA GLU A 6 -0.05 9.73 -18.64
C GLU A 6 -0.16 9.58 -17.11
N ARG A 7 0.20 8.42 -16.54
CA ARG A 7 0.14 8.18 -15.09
C ARG A 7 1.32 8.75 -14.30
N ASN A 8 2.36 9.24 -14.96
CA ASN A 8 3.63 9.59 -14.30
C ASN A 8 4.21 10.96 -14.67
N ARG A 9 3.38 11.92 -15.08
CA ARG A 9 3.81 13.33 -15.11
C ARG A 9 3.58 13.97 -13.75
N PRO A 10 4.54 14.72 -13.17
CA PRO A 10 4.21 15.65 -12.11
C PRO A 10 3.38 16.77 -12.73
N MET A 11 2.05 16.62 -12.69
CA MET A 11 1.15 17.74 -12.88
C MET A 11 1.32 18.65 -11.67
N SER A 12 2.25 19.60 -11.81
CA SER A 12 2.30 20.84 -11.06
C SER A 12 1.06 21.67 -11.44
N ALA A 13 -0.09 21.24 -10.93
CA ALA A 13 -1.28 22.06 -10.82
C ALA A 13 -1.51 22.24 -9.32
N PHE A 14 -1.50 23.48 -8.85
CA PHE A 14 -2.18 23.81 -7.60
C PHE A 14 -3.63 23.37 -7.80
N VAL A 15 -4.00 22.22 -7.22
CA VAL A 15 -5.37 21.73 -7.33
C VAL A 15 -6.18 22.49 -6.30
N ASP A 16 -6.90 23.50 -6.78
CA ASP A 16 -8.07 24.04 -6.12
C ASP A 16 -8.99 22.88 -5.71
N CYS A 17 -9.24 22.75 -4.41
CA CYS A 17 -10.41 22.08 -3.83
C CYS A 17 -10.80 20.72 -4.47
N ILE A 18 -10.22 19.62 -3.98
CA ILE A 18 -10.87 18.31 -4.15
C ILE A 18 -12.08 18.25 -3.21
N ASP A 19 -13.27 18.26 -3.79
CA ASP A 19 -14.52 17.93 -3.09
C ASP A 19 -14.96 16.52 -3.50
N ASP A 20 -14.78 15.56 -2.59
CA ASP A 20 -15.32 14.21 -2.72
C ASP A 20 -16.41 14.04 -1.66
N PRO A 21 -17.70 14.02 -2.05
CA PRO A 21 -18.81 13.90 -1.09
C PRO A 21 -18.75 12.62 -0.23
N THR A 22 -18.03 11.60 -0.69
CA THR A 22 -17.84 10.35 0.06
C THR A 22 -16.68 10.44 1.07
N ILE A 23 -15.86 11.49 1.00
CA ILE A 23 -14.79 11.81 1.95
C ILE A 23 -14.97 13.26 2.42
N PRO A 24 -16.01 13.57 3.22
CA PRO A 24 -16.31 14.95 3.61
C PRO A 24 -15.16 15.65 4.33
N ALA A 25 -14.30 14.86 5.00
CA ALA A 25 -13.13 15.34 5.71
C ALA A 25 -12.10 16.06 4.81
N LEU A 26 -12.13 15.88 3.47
CA LEU A 26 -11.20 16.57 2.58
C LEU A 26 -11.32 18.09 2.67
N ARG A 27 -12.51 18.62 2.94
CA ARG A 27 -12.72 20.06 3.12
C ARG A 27 -11.89 20.61 4.27
N ALA A 28 -11.86 19.91 5.40
CA ALA A 28 -11.05 20.28 6.55
C ALA A 28 -9.55 19.95 6.33
N VAL A 29 -9.22 18.84 5.67
CA VAL A 29 -7.82 18.45 5.39
C VAL A 29 -7.13 19.46 4.47
N PHE A 30 -7.83 20.02 3.48
CA PHE A 30 -7.29 21.04 2.59
C PHE A 30 -7.49 22.47 3.10
N ASN A 31 -8.05 22.66 4.29
CA ASN A 31 -8.19 23.95 4.96
C ASN A 31 -7.15 24.08 6.09
N PRO A 32 -6.04 24.84 5.90
CA PRO A 32 -4.96 24.88 6.88
C PRO A 32 -5.36 25.30 8.30
N PRO A 33 -6.22 26.33 8.51
CA PRO A 33 -6.82 26.60 9.82
C PRO A 33 -7.49 25.39 10.48
N ASP A 34 -8.42 24.73 9.77
CA ASP A 34 -9.19 23.60 10.33
C ASP A 34 -8.28 22.41 10.63
N LEU A 35 -7.40 22.04 9.70
CA LEU A 35 -6.42 20.98 9.90
C LEU A 35 -5.48 21.33 11.08
N GLY A 36 -5.07 22.58 11.21
CA GLY A 36 -4.22 23.06 12.29
C GLY A 36 -4.83 22.84 13.68
N GLU A 37 -6.11 23.11 13.88
CA GLU A 37 -6.78 22.84 15.15
C GLU A 37 -6.75 21.34 15.51
N HIS A 38 -7.09 20.48 14.56
CA HIS A 38 -7.06 19.03 14.78
C HIS A 38 -5.64 18.51 15.05
N LEU A 39 -4.64 19.05 14.34
CA LEU A 39 -3.24 18.69 14.54
C LEU A 39 -2.72 19.15 15.91
N ARG A 40 -3.07 20.35 16.38
CA ARG A 40 -2.66 20.83 17.72
C ARG A 40 -3.24 19.99 18.84
N GLN A 41 -4.48 19.53 18.68
CA GLN A 41 -5.11 18.64 19.65
C GLN A 41 -4.44 17.26 19.68
N ALA A 42 -4.12 16.68 18.52
CA ALA A 42 -3.59 15.32 18.45
C ALA A 42 -2.07 15.23 18.63
N LEU A 43 -1.33 16.27 18.24
CA LEU A 43 0.13 16.30 18.19
C LEU A 43 0.67 17.62 18.79
N PRO A 44 0.37 17.94 20.06
CA PRO A 44 0.71 19.23 20.65
C PRO A 44 2.22 19.54 20.59
N SER A 45 3.07 18.55 20.89
CA SER A 45 4.52 18.72 20.81
C SER A 45 5.05 18.92 19.38
N GLN A 46 4.40 18.33 18.37
CA GLN A 46 4.85 18.47 16.97
C GLN A 46 4.30 19.75 16.30
N THR A 47 3.41 20.46 16.98
CA THR A 47 2.74 21.67 16.48
C THR A 47 3.02 22.88 17.37
N GLU A 48 3.94 22.75 18.33
CA GLU A 48 4.39 23.87 19.14
C GLU A 48 5.04 24.93 18.24
N GLY A 49 4.54 26.17 18.35
CA GLY A 49 5.01 27.26 17.50
C GLY A 49 4.73 27.07 16.01
N LEU A 50 3.71 26.29 15.63
CA LEU A 50 3.29 26.09 14.24
C LEU A 50 2.96 27.44 13.56
N LYS A 51 3.72 27.77 12.51
CA LYS A 51 3.59 29.02 11.74
C LYS A 51 2.81 28.81 10.45
N GLU A 52 3.07 27.70 9.77
CA GLU A 52 2.52 27.42 8.45
C GLU A 52 2.23 25.93 8.29
N ILE A 53 1.12 25.63 7.59
CA ILE A 53 0.75 24.28 7.17
C ILE A 53 0.55 24.33 5.66
N LYS A 54 1.22 23.43 4.93
CA LYS A 54 0.98 23.20 3.50
C LYS A 54 0.48 21.79 3.30
N VAL A 55 -0.52 21.64 2.44
CA VAL A 55 -1.08 20.34 2.10
C VAL A 55 -0.98 20.16 0.59
N ARG A 56 -0.31 19.09 0.16
CA ARG A 56 -0.15 18.74 -1.25
C ARG A 56 -0.82 17.40 -1.51
N LEU A 57 -1.75 17.37 -2.46
CA LEU A 57 -2.33 16.12 -2.94
C LEU A 57 -1.26 15.23 -3.57
N LEU A 58 -1.21 13.96 -3.16
CA LEU A 58 -0.38 12.94 -3.81
C LEU A 58 -1.21 11.98 -4.65
N ARG A 59 -2.35 11.52 -4.13
CA ARG A 59 -3.21 10.55 -4.83
C ARG A 59 -4.64 10.60 -4.33
N HIS A 60 -5.61 10.61 -5.23
CA HIS A 60 -7.02 10.50 -4.91
C HIS A 60 -7.61 9.21 -5.49
N HIS A 61 -8.22 8.41 -4.64
CA HIS A 61 -9.05 7.28 -5.02
C HIS A 61 -10.50 7.66 -4.72
N VAL A 62 -11.18 8.19 -5.74
CA VAL A 62 -12.59 8.63 -5.67
C VAL A 62 -13.44 7.59 -4.96
N GLY A 63 -14.26 8.02 -3.99
CA GLY A 63 -15.15 7.11 -3.27
C GLY A 63 -14.51 6.36 -2.10
N LYS A 64 -13.18 6.46 -1.90
CA LYS A 64 -12.44 5.52 -1.04
C LYS A 64 -11.45 6.18 -0.10
N ARG A 65 -10.46 6.89 -0.65
CA ARG A 65 -9.38 7.51 0.15
C ARG A 65 -8.64 8.58 -0.64
N CYS A 66 -8.01 9.50 0.08
CA CYS A 66 -7.10 10.52 -0.44
C CYS A 66 -5.78 10.47 0.33
N VAL A 67 -4.67 10.56 -0.38
CA VAL A 67 -3.32 10.61 0.18
C VAL A 67 -2.75 12.00 -0.07
N VAL A 68 -2.31 12.66 0.99
CA VAL A 68 -1.74 14.01 0.98
C VAL A 68 -0.38 13.99 1.67
N GLU A 69 0.50 14.89 1.24
CA GLU A 69 1.67 15.30 2.01
C GLU A 69 1.31 16.54 2.80
N ILE A 70 1.62 16.54 4.09
CA ILE A 70 1.38 17.65 5.01
C ILE A 70 2.73 18.15 5.48
N THR A 71 3.06 19.39 5.14
CA THR A 71 4.27 20.07 5.60
C THR A 71 3.91 21.02 6.74
N LEU A 72 4.55 20.84 7.89
CA LEU A 72 4.41 21.66 9.07
C LEU A 72 5.68 22.48 9.24
N ALA A 73 5.57 23.81 9.23
CA ALA A 73 6.67 24.70 9.57
C ALA A 73 6.45 25.23 11.00
N THR A 74 7.30 24.80 11.93
CA THR A 74 7.28 25.21 13.33
C THR A 74 8.48 26.11 13.65
N MET A 75 8.61 26.54 14.90
CA MET A 75 9.82 27.23 15.36
C MET A 75 11.05 26.32 15.37
N GLU A 76 10.87 25.01 15.52
CA GLU A 76 11.95 24.02 15.58
C GLU A 76 12.41 23.55 14.18
N GLY A 77 11.63 23.80 13.14
CA GLY A 77 11.99 23.49 11.77
C GLY A 77 10.81 23.07 10.91
N VAL A 78 11.12 22.43 9.79
CA VAL A 78 10.12 21.91 8.84
C VAL A 78 10.03 20.40 8.98
N ARG A 79 8.79 19.89 9.08
CA ARG A 79 8.47 18.47 9.12
C ARG A 79 7.49 18.12 8.01
N CYS A 80 7.66 16.95 7.39
CA CYS A 80 6.71 16.40 6.45
C CYS A 80 6.07 15.12 6.98
N LEU A 81 4.76 15.01 6.82
CA LEU A 81 3.94 13.85 7.15
C LEU A 81 3.16 13.39 5.92
N ILE A 82 2.77 12.12 5.92
CA ILE A 82 1.78 11.59 4.99
C ILE A 82 0.45 11.48 5.72
N GLY A 83 -0.58 12.10 5.14
CA GLY A 83 -1.97 11.97 5.57
C GLY A 83 -2.73 11.05 4.62
N LYS A 84 -3.45 10.06 5.16
CA LYS A 84 -4.40 9.22 4.42
C LYS A 84 -5.81 9.45 4.98
N ALA A 85 -6.62 10.22 4.26
CA ALA A 85 -8.02 10.45 4.58
C ALA A 85 -8.87 9.34 3.96
N TYR A 86 -9.77 8.74 4.73
CA TYR A 86 -10.60 7.63 4.28
C TYR A 86 -12.09 8.01 4.22
N ALA A 87 -12.83 7.36 3.33
CA ALA A 87 -14.30 7.45 3.28
C ALA A 87 -15.00 6.72 4.44
N LYS A 88 -14.26 5.88 5.17
CA LYS A 88 -14.75 5.06 6.28
C LYS A 88 -13.71 5.01 7.38
N ASP A 89 -14.14 4.68 8.60
CA ASP A 89 -13.22 4.53 9.73
C ASP A 89 -12.17 3.47 9.43
N ARG A 90 -10.90 3.83 9.63
CA ARG A 90 -9.72 2.97 9.48
C ARG A 90 -8.80 3.04 10.71
N SER A 91 -9.38 3.28 11.88
CA SER A 91 -8.68 3.18 13.17
C SER A 91 -8.07 1.78 13.39
N ASP A 92 -8.61 0.75 12.73
CA ASP A 92 -8.06 -0.60 12.63
C ASP A 92 -6.65 -0.63 12.03
N VAL A 93 -6.41 0.12 10.95
CA VAL A 93 -5.09 0.22 10.29
C VAL A 93 -4.08 0.93 11.18
N TYR A 94 -4.49 2.01 11.86
CA TYR A 94 -3.61 2.71 12.79
C TYR A 94 -3.14 1.78 13.93
N ARG A 95 -4.06 1.06 14.57
CA ARG A 95 -3.74 0.10 15.64
C ARG A 95 -2.84 -1.03 15.14
N LEU A 96 -3.14 -1.57 13.96
CA LEU A 96 -2.29 -2.57 13.32
C LEU A 96 -0.86 -2.04 13.12
N MET A 97 -0.70 -0.82 12.61
CA MET A 97 0.62 -0.23 12.43
C MET A 97 1.36 -0.08 13.77
N GLU A 98 0.68 0.32 14.83
CA GLU A 98 1.29 0.38 16.17
C GLU A 98 1.72 -1.00 16.68
N GLU A 99 0.93 -2.05 16.42
CA GLU A 99 1.28 -3.43 16.77
C GLU A 99 2.47 -3.94 15.96
N ILE A 100 2.49 -3.69 14.65
CA ILE A 100 3.60 -4.05 13.76
C ILE A 100 4.88 -3.34 14.19
N SER A 101 4.82 -2.04 14.47
CA SER A 101 5.98 -1.28 14.95
C SER A 101 6.53 -1.88 16.24
N ARG A 102 5.67 -2.24 17.20
CA ARG A 102 6.08 -2.88 18.46
C ARG A 102 6.64 -4.31 18.27
N ALA A 103 6.26 -4.99 17.19
CA ALA A 103 6.75 -6.33 16.85
C ALA A 103 8.13 -6.33 16.15
N GLY A 104 8.87 -5.23 16.19
CA GLY A 104 10.21 -5.12 15.60
C GLY A 104 10.21 -4.58 14.17
N PHE A 105 9.28 -3.67 13.85
CA PHE A 105 9.24 -2.92 12.59
C PHE A 105 9.29 -1.41 12.83
N ASP A 106 9.83 -0.97 13.96
CA ASP A 106 10.01 0.44 14.24
C ASP A 106 11.14 1.05 13.36
N PRO A 107 11.23 2.39 13.25
CA PRO A 107 12.19 3.03 12.36
C PRO A 107 13.68 2.77 12.62
N CYS A 108 14.06 2.24 13.79
CA CYS A 108 15.44 1.89 14.10
C CYS A 108 15.84 0.52 13.52
N GLU A 109 14.87 -0.26 13.03
CA GLU A 109 15.08 -1.59 12.48
C GLU A 109 15.41 -1.56 10.97
N GLY A 110 16.22 -2.53 10.51
CA GLY A 110 16.55 -2.70 9.09
C GLY A 110 15.33 -3.06 8.21
N PHE A 111 14.26 -3.57 8.82
CA PHE A 111 12.96 -3.82 8.20
C PHE A 111 11.90 -3.12 9.04
N SER A 112 11.16 -2.19 8.44
CA SER A 112 10.24 -1.32 9.18
C SER A 112 8.99 -0.95 8.38
N ILE A 113 8.12 -0.17 9.02
CA ILE A 113 6.99 0.54 8.43
C ILE A 113 7.14 2.05 8.66
N PRO A 114 6.40 2.91 7.95
CA PRO A 114 6.30 4.32 8.32
C PRO A 114 5.77 4.45 9.75
N ARG A 115 6.39 5.28 10.59
CA ARG A 115 5.91 5.49 11.95
C ARG A 115 4.45 6.02 11.93
N PRO A 116 3.47 5.29 12.49
CA PRO A 116 2.13 5.82 12.68
C PRO A 116 2.22 6.96 13.71
N THR A 117 1.76 8.15 13.33
CA THR A 117 1.92 9.37 14.14
C THR A 117 0.66 9.69 14.93
N ALA A 118 -0.51 9.61 14.28
CA ALA A 118 -1.82 9.76 14.92
C ALA A 118 -2.93 9.27 13.98
N TYR A 119 -4.10 9.01 14.56
CA TYR A 119 -5.35 8.86 13.82
C TYR A 119 -6.35 9.93 14.27
N LEU A 120 -6.68 10.88 13.40
CA LEU A 120 -7.64 11.94 13.70
C LEU A 120 -9.05 11.42 13.40
N GLN A 121 -9.75 10.93 14.43
CA GLN A 121 -11.06 10.29 14.29
C GLN A 121 -12.08 11.18 13.58
N ALA A 122 -12.11 12.48 13.93
CA ALA A 122 -13.04 13.45 13.34
C ALA A 122 -12.85 13.63 11.82
N LEU A 123 -11.64 13.40 11.32
CA LEU A 123 -11.28 13.54 9.92
C LEU A 123 -11.09 12.20 9.20
N GLN A 124 -11.24 11.07 9.91
CA GLN A 124 -10.84 9.74 9.43
C GLN A 124 -9.46 9.77 8.76
N LEU A 125 -8.52 10.50 9.37
CA LEU A 125 -7.21 10.82 8.80
C LEU A 125 -6.11 10.08 9.56
N LEU A 126 -5.45 9.13 8.90
CA LEU A 126 -4.22 8.52 9.38
C LEU A 126 -3.03 9.41 9.04
N LEU A 127 -2.27 9.82 10.04
CA LEU A 127 -1.01 10.53 9.91
C LEU A 127 0.14 9.58 10.16
N GLN A 128 1.14 9.60 9.28
CA GLN A 128 2.33 8.77 9.39
C GLN A 128 3.57 9.53 8.90
N GLU A 129 4.75 9.00 9.26
CA GLU A 129 6.03 9.46 8.75
C GLU A 129 6.04 9.53 7.21
N LYS A 130 6.60 10.62 6.66
CA LYS A 130 7.05 10.65 5.27
C LYS A 130 8.43 10.00 5.18
N VAL A 131 8.47 8.82 4.56
CA VAL A 131 9.71 8.06 4.38
C VAL A 131 10.42 8.55 3.12
N GLU A 132 11.61 9.11 3.30
CA GLU A 132 12.49 9.50 2.20
C GLU A 132 13.36 8.30 1.78
N GLY A 133 13.31 7.94 0.50
CA GLY A 133 14.06 6.79 -0.01
C GLY A 133 13.69 6.45 -1.46
N ARG A 134 14.39 5.45 -2.01
CA ARG A 134 14.18 5.00 -3.38
C ARG A 134 13.06 3.95 -3.44
N PRO A 135 12.01 4.14 -4.25
CA PRO A 135 11.01 3.10 -4.46
C PRO A 135 11.64 1.82 -5.03
N ALA A 136 11.25 0.65 -4.51
CA ALA A 136 11.80 -0.63 -4.99
C ALA A 136 11.56 -0.86 -6.48
N THR A 137 10.48 -0.29 -7.03
CA THR A 137 10.17 -0.28 -8.47
C THR A 137 11.36 0.18 -9.31
N GLU A 138 12.10 1.20 -8.88
CA GLU A 138 13.24 1.70 -9.64
C GLU A 138 14.42 0.72 -9.64
N SER A 139 14.64 0.01 -8.54
CA SER A 139 15.68 -1.02 -8.49
C SER A 139 15.33 -2.22 -9.37
N PHE A 140 14.06 -2.62 -9.44
CA PHE A 140 13.62 -3.67 -10.36
C PHE A 140 13.72 -3.28 -11.83
N LEU A 141 13.63 -1.98 -12.15
CA LEU A 141 13.85 -1.45 -13.50
C LEU A 141 15.31 -1.09 -13.79
N SER A 142 16.22 -1.32 -12.85
CA SER A 142 17.65 -1.10 -13.06
C SER A 142 18.20 -2.09 -14.09
N ASN A 143 19.15 -1.62 -14.91
CA ASN A 143 19.91 -2.49 -15.82
C ASN A 143 20.90 -3.39 -15.06
N ASN A 144 21.15 -3.14 -13.77
CA ASN A 144 22.04 -3.93 -12.94
C ASN A 144 21.31 -5.14 -12.33
N GLU A 145 21.71 -6.36 -12.74
CA GLU A 145 21.11 -7.59 -12.21
C GLU A 145 21.33 -7.79 -10.71
N CYS A 146 22.53 -7.50 -10.21
CA CYS A 146 22.83 -7.59 -8.78
C CYS A 146 21.93 -6.66 -7.96
N GLU A 147 21.59 -5.49 -8.50
CA GLU A 147 20.66 -4.56 -7.84
C GLU A 147 19.24 -5.13 -7.79
N ARG A 148 18.75 -5.73 -8.90
CA ARG A 148 17.44 -6.37 -8.95
C ARG A 148 17.35 -7.54 -7.96
N MET A 149 18.38 -8.39 -7.90
CA MET A 149 18.46 -9.51 -6.97
C MET A 149 18.50 -9.03 -5.51
N ALA A 150 19.30 -8.01 -5.20
CA ALA A 150 19.34 -7.44 -3.86
C ALA A 150 18.00 -6.81 -3.45
N ALA A 151 17.29 -6.18 -4.38
CA ALA A 151 15.94 -5.66 -4.14
C ALA A 151 14.94 -6.78 -3.85
N ALA A 152 14.96 -7.86 -4.63
CA ALA A 152 14.14 -9.05 -4.41
C ALA A 152 14.41 -9.67 -3.03
N GLU A 153 15.68 -9.88 -2.69
CA GLU A 153 16.09 -10.46 -1.40
C GLU A 153 15.61 -9.60 -0.22
N ARG A 154 15.78 -8.27 -0.30
CA ARG A 154 15.28 -7.36 0.74
C ARG A 154 13.77 -7.43 0.89
N CYS A 155 13.02 -7.47 -0.21
CA CYS A 155 11.56 -7.59 -0.18
C CYS A 155 11.11 -8.93 0.40
N ALA A 156 11.77 -10.03 0.02
CA ALA A 156 11.47 -11.37 0.51
C ALA A 156 11.78 -11.52 2.00
N ARG A 157 12.94 -11.04 2.46
CA ARG A 157 13.33 -11.06 3.87
C ARG A 157 12.41 -10.19 4.73
N TRP A 158 12.02 -9.02 4.24
CA TRP A 158 11.04 -8.18 4.94
C TRP A 158 9.71 -8.93 5.12
N LEU A 159 9.21 -9.55 4.04
CA LEU A 159 7.93 -10.26 4.06
C LEU A 159 7.97 -11.50 4.97
N ALA A 160 9.07 -12.27 4.91
CA ALA A 160 9.29 -13.42 5.76
C ALA A 160 9.34 -13.03 7.25
N LYS A 161 10.05 -11.95 7.60
CA LYS A 161 10.04 -11.40 8.97
C LYS A 161 8.62 -11.02 9.39
N PHE A 162 7.87 -10.39 8.48
CA PHE A 162 6.50 -9.94 8.78
C PHE A 162 5.58 -11.11 9.06
N HIS A 163 5.54 -12.12 8.20
CA HIS A 163 4.70 -13.31 8.40
C HIS A 163 5.07 -14.10 9.67
N ALA A 164 6.34 -14.05 10.09
CA ALA A 164 6.81 -14.73 11.30
C ALA A 164 6.47 -13.98 12.62
N LEU A 165 6.46 -12.65 12.60
CA LEU A 165 6.34 -11.83 13.82
C LEU A 165 5.00 -11.11 13.96
N ALA A 166 4.22 -10.97 12.88
CA ALA A 166 2.97 -10.24 12.93
C ALA A 166 1.95 -10.95 13.82
N HIS A 167 1.37 -10.19 14.76
CA HIS A 167 0.21 -10.63 15.52
C HIS A 167 -0.95 -10.93 14.57
N ARG A 168 -1.75 -11.95 14.91
CA ARG A 168 -2.92 -12.36 14.12
C ARG A 168 -3.99 -11.27 14.18
N ALA A 169 -4.23 -10.59 13.06
CA ALA A 169 -5.12 -9.44 12.97
C ALA A 169 -5.82 -9.35 11.60
N GLY A 170 -7.06 -8.85 11.61
CA GLY A 170 -7.86 -8.60 10.41
C GLY A 170 -8.87 -9.68 10.09
N ALA A 171 -9.72 -9.39 9.10
CA ALA A 171 -10.75 -10.34 8.67
C ALA A 171 -10.11 -11.60 8.07
N SER A 172 -10.61 -12.77 8.42
CA SER A 172 -10.16 -14.03 7.84
C SER A 172 -10.67 -14.17 6.40
N THR A 173 -9.77 -14.56 5.49
CA THR A 173 -10.10 -14.97 4.12
C THR A 173 -9.52 -16.34 3.88
N ASP A 174 -10.39 -17.35 3.93
CA ASP A 174 -10.04 -18.73 3.61
C ASP A 174 -9.98 -18.99 2.10
N LEU A 175 -9.58 -20.21 1.74
CA LEU A 175 -9.49 -20.65 0.35
C LEU A 175 -10.84 -20.61 -0.37
N GLY A 176 -11.94 -20.97 0.31
CA GLY A 176 -13.29 -20.94 -0.25
C GLY A 176 -13.72 -19.52 -0.65
N SER A 177 -13.51 -18.55 0.23
CA SER A 177 -13.74 -17.13 -0.03
C SER A 177 -12.89 -16.61 -1.19
N HIS A 178 -11.65 -17.11 -1.33
CA HIS A 178 -10.80 -16.78 -2.46
C HIS A 178 -11.34 -17.36 -3.77
N LEU A 179 -11.78 -18.62 -3.78
CA LEU A 179 -12.38 -19.27 -4.95
C LEU A 179 -13.66 -18.55 -5.40
N LEU A 180 -14.53 -18.12 -4.49
CA LEU A 180 -15.71 -17.30 -4.82
C LEU A 180 -15.31 -15.99 -5.51
N SER A 181 -14.24 -15.35 -5.05
CA SER A 181 -13.71 -14.16 -5.73
C SER A 181 -13.19 -14.47 -7.12
N ILE A 182 -12.49 -15.60 -7.32
CA ILE A 182 -11.98 -16.02 -8.64
C ILE A 182 -13.14 -16.38 -9.57
N GLU A 183 -14.18 -17.05 -9.08
CA GLU A 183 -15.38 -17.37 -9.85
C GLU A 183 -16.07 -16.10 -10.39
N GLY A 184 -16.16 -15.06 -9.56
CA GLY A 184 -16.66 -13.75 -9.98
C GLY A 184 -15.81 -13.13 -11.10
N TRP A 185 -14.48 -13.25 -11.04
CA TRP A 185 -13.59 -12.81 -12.12
C TRP A 185 -13.75 -13.65 -13.39
N HIS A 186 -13.84 -14.97 -13.26
CA HIS A 186 -14.13 -15.88 -14.36
C HIS A 186 -15.42 -15.47 -15.09
N ARG A 187 -16.51 -15.23 -14.37
CA ARG A 187 -17.79 -14.81 -14.96
C ARG A 187 -17.66 -13.50 -15.74
N ARG A 188 -16.93 -12.52 -15.19
CA ARG A 188 -16.65 -11.25 -15.89
C ARG A 188 -15.82 -11.47 -17.15
N LEU A 189 -14.76 -12.26 -17.08
CA LEU A 189 -13.93 -12.56 -18.25
C LEU A 189 -14.72 -13.31 -19.32
N ALA A 190 -15.58 -14.25 -18.91
CA ALA A 190 -16.41 -15.01 -19.83
C ALA A 190 -17.48 -14.16 -20.51
N SER A 191 -18.00 -13.13 -19.83
CA SER A 191 -18.96 -12.19 -20.43
C SER A 191 -18.38 -11.36 -21.58
N MET A 192 -17.05 -11.33 -21.77
CA MET A 192 -16.40 -10.65 -22.90
C MET A 192 -16.43 -11.45 -24.21
N GLY A 193 -16.97 -12.68 -24.22
CA GLY A 193 -17.05 -13.53 -25.41
C GLY A 193 -15.75 -14.26 -25.75
N GLU A 194 -15.71 -14.91 -26.91
CA GLU A 194 -14.55 -15.70 -27.34
C GLU A 194 -13.39 -14.83 -27.87
N PRO A 195 -12.12 -15.21 -27.66
CA PRO A 195 -11.65 -16.47 -27.04
C PRO A 195 -11.53 -16.42 -25.50
N PHE A 196 -11.96 -15.33 -24.86
CA PHE A 196 -11.79 -15.12 -23.42
C PHE A 196 -12.68 -16.03 -22.58
N ALA A 197 -13.89 -16.32 -23.06
CA ALA A 197 -14.82 -17.23 -22.38
C ALA A 197 -14.25 -18.64 -22.23
N HIS A 198 -13.72 -19.22 -23.32
CA HIS A 198 -13.07 -20.52 -23.24
C HIS A 198 -11.86 -20.50 -22.30
N LYS A 199 -10.96 -19.53 -22.45
CA LYS A 199 -9.74 -19.43 -21.63
C LYS A 199 -10.03 -19.21 -20.14
N ALA A 200 -11.01 -18.36 -19.82
CA ALA A 200 -11.39 -18.08 -18.44
C ALA A 200 -12.00 -19.31 -17.76
N ARG A 201 -12.85 -20.06 -18.48
CA ARG A 201 -13.47 -21.29 -17.97
C ARG A 201 -12.42 -22.38 -17.73
N GLU A 202 -11.49 -22.54 -18.67
CA GLU A 202 -10.40 -23.52 -18.54
C GLU A 202 -9.49 -23.19 -17.36
N LEU A 203 -9.09 -21.91 -17.22
CA LEU A 203 -8.30 -21.46 -16.08
C LEU A 203 -9.03 -21.69 -14.76
N PHE A 204 -10.33 -21.35 -14.68
CA PHE A 204 -11.12 -21.53 -13.47
C PHE A 204 -11.20 -23.00 -13.07
N ARG A 205 -11.50 -23.91 -14.00
CA ARG A 205 -11.56 -25.36 -13.73
C ARG A 205 -10.23 -25.88 -13.17
N ARG A 206 -9.11 -25.44 -13.74
CA ARG A 206 -7.77 -25.85 -13.27
C ARG A 206 -7.48 -25.32 -11.86
N LEU A 207 -7.87 -24.08 -11.56
CA LEU A 207 -7.71 -23.49 -10.22
C LEU A 207 -8.58 -24.20 -9.18
N GLU A 208 -9.82 -24.53 -9.52
CA GLU A 208 -10.74 -25.28 -8.65
C GLU A 208 -10.24 -26.70 -8.34
N GLY A 209 -9.76 -27.41 -9.37
CA GLY A 209 -9.15 -28.73 -9.21
C GLY A 209 -7.88 -28.69 -8.36
N ALA A 210 -7.01 -27.69 -8.57
CA ALA A 210 -5.82 -27.50 -7.75
C ALA A 210 -6.17 -27.19 -6.28
N ALA A 211 -7.16 -26.31 -6.06
CA ALA A 211 -7.59 -25.91 -4.72
C ALA A 211 -8.19 -27.06 -3.92
N SER A 212 -8.88 -28.00 -4.57
CA SER A 212 -9.46 -29.18 -3.94
C SER A 212 -8.40 -30.16 -3.40
N GLY A 213 -7.17 -30.09 -3.90
CA GLY A 213 -6.03 -30.88 -3.42
C GLY A 213 -5.24 -30.22 -2.28
N LEU A 214 -5.52 -28.96 -1.95
CA LEU A 214 -4.78 -28.23 -0.92
C LEU A 214 -5.25 -28.61 0.49
N GLN A 215 -4.28 -28.81 1.37
CA GLN A 215 -4.56 -28.96 2.80
C GLN A 215 -4.75 -27.58 3.44
N PRO A 216 -5.53 -27.47 4.53
CA PRO A 216 -5.62 -26.23 5.29
C PRO A 216 -4.23 -25.81 5.80
N THR A 217 -3.78 -24.62 5.39
CA THR A 217 -2.56 -23.99 5.92
C THR A 217 -2.90 -23.14 7.14
N GLU A 218 -1.97 -23.04 8.09
CA GLU A 218 -2.10 -22.06 9.15
C GLU A 218 -2.10 -20.64 8.57
N MET A 219 -3.19 -19.91 8.79
CA MET A 219 -3.29 -18.51 8.37
C MET A 219 -2.45 -17.62 9.27
N CYS A 220 -1.80 -16.60 8.69
CA CYS A 220 -1.16 -15.51 9.41
C CYS A 220 -1.69 -14.15 8.92
N THR A 221 -1.26 -13.07 9.56
CA THR A 221 -1.55 -11.73 9.05
C THR A 221 -0.70 -11.49 7.81
N ILE A 222 -1.37 -11.20 6.70
CA ILE A 222 -0.75 -10.83 5.43
C ILE A 222 -0.95 -9.34 5.17
N HIS A 223 -0.06 -8.74 4.38
CA HIS A 223 -0.21 -7.37 3.89
C HIS A 223 -1.42 -7.24 2.97
N GLY A 224 -1.71 -8.28 2.18
CA GLY A 224 -2.90 -8.41 1.35
C GLY A 224 -2.81 -7.73 -0.02
N ASP A 225 -1.88 -6.80 -0.18
CA ASP A 225 -1.59 -6.15 -1.46
C ASP A 225 -0.08 -6.01 -1.77
N TYR A 226 0.78 -6.80 -1.10
CA TYR A 226 2.24 -6.63 -1.13
C TYR A 226 2.83 -6.58 -2.55
N SER A 227 3.51 -5.49 -2.88
CA SER A 227 4.11 -5.25 -4.20
C SER A 227 5.30 -4.29 -4.15
N HIS A 228 6.10 -4.25 -5.22
CA HIS A 228 7.22 -3.30 -5.37
C HIS A 228 6.81 -1.82 -5.30
N HIS A 229 5.52 -1.48 -5.45
CA HIS A 229 5.00 -0.12 -5.30
C HIS A 229 4.90 0.33 -3.84
N GLN A 230 4.88 -0.62 -2.91
CA GLN A 230 4.69 -0.36 -1.49
C GLN A 230 6.01 -0.38 -0.71
N VAL A 231 7.11 -0.76 -1.36
CA VAL A 231 8.41 -0.88 -0.72
C VAL A 231 9.29 0.30 -1.08
N ILE A 232 9.88 0.93 -0.06
CA ILE A 232 10.85 2.02 -0.17
C ILE A 232 12.16 1.58 0.48
N PHE A 233 13.26 1.71 -0.26
CA PHE A 233 14.60 1.56 0.27
C PHE A 233 15.09 2.91 0.80
N ALA A 234 14.95 3.11 2.11
CA ALA A 234 15.47 4.25 2.84
C ALA A 234 16.90 3.97 3.32
N GLN A 235 17.59 5.01 3.79
CA GLN A 235 18.95 4.86 4.34
C GLN A 235 18.94 3.87 5.51
N GLY A 236 19.63 2.74 5.35
CA GLY A 236 19.77 1.70 6.38
C GLY A 236 18.56 0.79 6.59
N ARG A 237 17.41 1.00 5.92
CA ARG A 237 16.20 0.19 6.14
C ARG A 237 15.33 -0.01 4.91
N THR A 238 14.56 -1.10 4.91
CA THR A 238 13.51 -1.40 3.92
C THR A 238 12.17 -1.15 4.58
N VAL A 239 11.37 -0.28 3.97
CA VAL A 239 10.11 0.20 4.54
C VAL A 239 8.95 -0.21 3.67
N THR A 240 7.95 -0.88 4.26
CA THR A 240 6.71 -1.26 3.56
C THR A 240 5.55 -0.37 3.99
N CYS A 241 4.82 0.13 3.01
CA CYS A 241 3.73 1.09 3.13
C CYS A 241 2.39 0.50 2.67
N ASP A 242 1.30 1.21 2.96
CA ASP A 242 -0.08 0.90 2.53
C ASP A 242 -0.70 -0.38 3.13
N TRP A 243 -1.01 -0.29 4.42
CA TRP A 243 -1.62 -1.36 5.21
C TRP A 243 -3.15 -1.52 5.03
N ASP A 244 -3.75 -0.90 4.02
CA ASP A 244 -5.22 -0.83 3.89
C ASP A 244 -5.89 -2.17 3.60
N SER A 245 -5.12 -3.12 3.07
CA SER A 245 -5.61 -4.40 2.53
C SER A 245 -5.31 -5.61 3.42
N TYR A 246 -4.73 -5.37 4.60
CA TYR A 246 -4.31 -6.41 5.54
C TYR A 246 -5.47 -7.35 5.91
N ARG A 247 -5.14 -8.60 6.21
CA ARG A 247 -6.11 -9.64 6.54
C ARG A 247 -5.42 -10.88 7.10
N LEU A 248 -6.21 -11.79 7.68
CA LEU A 248 -5.76 -13.15 7.97
C LEU A 248 -5.96 -14.03 6.74
N ALA A 249 -4.89 -14.61 6.22
CA ALA A 249 -4.92 -15.55 5.09
C ALA A 249 -3.64 -16.41 5.04
N ASP A 250 -3.56 -17.30 4.06
CA ASP A 250 -2.33 -18.03 3.73
C ASP A 250 -1.22 -17.05 3.27
N SER A 251 -0.02 -17.19 3.83
CA SER A 251 1.15 -16.33 3.54
C SER A 251 1.57 -16.37 2.08
N SER A 252 1.34 -17.49 1.39
CA SER A 252 1.62 -17.65 -0.05
C SER A 252 0.90 -16.62 -0.90
N ARG A 253 -0.21 -16.03 -0.40
CA ARG A 253 -0.95 -14.99 -1.11
C ARG A 253 -0.15 -13.71 -1.30
N ASP A 254 0.61 -13.26 -0.29
CA ASP A 254 1.47 -12.08 -0.45
C ASP A 254 2.63 -12.38 -1.40
N VAL A 255 3.21 -13.58 -1.31
CA VAL A 255 4.30 -14.03 -2.20
C VAL A 255 3.81 -14.05 -3.66
N ALA A 256 2.67 -14.69 -3.92
CA ALA A 256 2.06 -14.73 -5.24
C ALA A 256 1.67 -13.33 -5.75
N ARG A 257 1.16 -12.45 -4.86
CA ARG A 257 0.84 -11.06 -5.20
C ARG A 257 2.09 -10.30 -5.65
N PHE A 258 3.20 -10.48 -4.94
CA PHE A 258 4.48 -9.83 -5.27
C PHE A 258 5.02 -10.31 -6.62
N ILE A 259 5.07 -11.62 -6.84
CA ILE A 259 5.51 -12.22 -8.12
C ILE A 259 4.67 -11.69 -9.28
N VAL A 260 3.34 -11.74 -9.15
CA VAL A 260 2.42 -11.23 -10.19
C VAL A 260 2.60 -9.72 -10.41
N SER A 261 2.93 -8.96 -9.37
CA SER A 261 3.24 -7.53 -9.51
C SER A 261 4.51 -7.31 -10.32
N LEU A 262 5.59 -8.05 -10.05
CA LEU A 262 6.83 -7.97 -10.83
C LEU A 262 6.63 -8.39 -12.28
N GLN A 263 5.86 -9.45 -12.52
CA GLN A 263 5.46 -9.89 -13.86
C GLN A 263 4.73 -8.78 -14.65
N ARG A 264 3.83 -8.04 -13.98
CA ARG A 264 3.13 -6.89 -14.59
C ARG A 264 4.06 -5.71 -14.84
N LEU A 265 4.99 -5.43 -13.93
CA LEU A 265 6.03 -4.43 -14.12
C LEU A 265 6.90 -4.77 -15.33
N ALA A 266 7.38 -6.02 -15.40
CA ALA A 266 8.18 -6.56 -16.49
C ALA A 266 7.45 -6.43 -17.84
N LEU A 267 6.17 -6.82 -17.90
CA LEU A 267 5.37 -6.69 -19.11
C LEU A 267 5.21 -5.23 -19.56
N SER A 268 4.85 -4.34 -18.62
CA SER A 268 4.56 -2.93 -18.94
C SER A 268 5.80 -2.11 -19.28
N SER A 269 6.96 -2.45 -18.69
CA SER A 269 8.17 -1.62 -18.79
C SER A 269 9.26 -2.26 -19.66
N LEU A 270 9.31 -3.59 -19.76
CA LEU A 270 10.35 -4.35 -20.46
C LEU A 270 9.80 -5.21 -21.61
N GLY A 271 8.48 -5.20 -21.83
CA GLY A 271 7.82 -5.88 -22.96
C GLY A 271 7.65 -7.39 -22.80
N SER A 272 8.03 -7.98 -21.66
CA SER A 272 7.86 -9.41 -21.39
C SER A 272 7.54 -9.67 -19.92
N ILE A 273 6.56 -10.52 -19.67
CA ILE A 273 6.18 -10.96 -18.32
C ILE A 273 7.33 -11.68 -17.59
N ARG A 274 8.28 -12.23 -18.35
CA ARG A 274 9.43 -13.00 -17.85
C ARG A 274 10.71 -12.18 -17.67
N ALA A 275 10.70 -10.90 -18.02
CA ALA A 275 11.92 -10.09 -18.01
C ALA A 275 12.52 -9.88 -16.61
N LEU A 276 11.78 -10.22 -15.55
CA LEU A 276 12.22 -10.14 -14.15
C LEU A 276 12.20 -11.50 -13.44
N ASP A 277 12.17 -12.63 -14.16
CA ASP A 277 12.11 -13.97 -13.55
C ASP A 277 13.29 -14.26 -12.61
N SER A 278 14.48 -13.70 -12.86
CA SER A 278 15.64 -13.88 -11.95
C SER A 278 15.50 -13.14 -10.62
N ALA A 279 14.51 -12.24 -10.50
CA ALA A 279 14.21 -11.46 -9.30
C ALA A 279 12.85 -11.82 -8.68
N ALA A 280 12.11 -12.77 -9.27
CA ALA A 280 10.77 -13.18 -8.84
C ALA A 280 10.80 -14.34 -7.84
#